data_AF-A0ABD5UV37-F1
#
_entry.id   AF-A0ABD5UV37-F1
#
_cell.length_a   1.000
_cell.length_b   1.000
_cell.length_c   1.000
_cell.angle_alpha   90.00
_cell.angle_beta   90.00
_cell.angle_gamma   90.00
#
_symmetry.space_group_name_H-M   'P 1'
#
loop_
_entity.id
_entity.type
_entity.pdbx_description
1 polymer ?
#
loop_
_entity_poly.entity_id
_entity_poly.type
_entity_poly.pdbx_seq_one_letter_code
_entity_poly.pdbx_strand_id
1 'polypeptide(L)' 'MSTEAPTSMRYFGRTRVDVTEYAAGRIPERIEENTVPGTEVYLERRGGRTYLVTDAR' A
#
# COMPACT_ATOMS: atom_id res chain seq x y z
N MET A 1 9.17 24.33 -11.08
CA MET A 1 8.17 24.00 -10.04
C MET A 1 8.55 22.65 -9.49
N SER A 2 9.19 22.64 -8.33
CA SER A 2 9.64 21.43 -7.67
C SER A 2 8.45 20.80 -6.96
N THR A 3 8.04 19.61 -7.37
CA THR A 3 7.04 18.83 -6.65
C THR A 3 7.74 18.25 -5.42
N GLU A 4 7.70 18.99 -4.31
CA GLU A 4 8.06 18.45 -3.01
C GLU A 4 7.10 17.28 -2.73
N ALA A 5 7.61 16.05 -2.82
CA ALA A 5 6.91 14.89 -2.31
C ALA A 5 6.71 15.10 -0.81
N PRO A 6 5.49 14.93 -0.26
CA PRO A 6 5.24 15.22 1.14
C PRO A 6 6.11 14.32 2.02
N THR A 7 7.06 14.95 2.70
CA THR A 7 7.91 14.37 3.74
C THR A 7 7.01 13.87 4.88
N SER A 8 6.96 12.53 5.02
CA SER A 8 6.37 11.77 6.12
C SER A 8 4.86 11.96 6.35
N MET A 9 4.06 11.37 5.47
CA MET A 9 2.67 11.05 5.79
C MET A 9 2.67 9.92 6.83
N ARG A 10 2.52 10.25 8.12
CA ARG A 10 2.28 9.25 9.17
C ARG A 10 0.86 8.70 8.98
N TYR A 11 0.74 7.56 8.29
CA TYR A 11 -0.53 6.87 8.08
C TYR A 11 -1.06 6.32 9.41
N PHE A 12 -1.88 7.10 10.11
CA PHE A 12 -2.59 6.70 11.34
C PHE A 12 -3.88 5.90 11.05
N GLY A 13 -3.93 5.17 9.94
CA GLY A 13 -5.12 4.41 9.56
C GLY A 13 -4.89 3.51 8.36
N ARG A 14 -5.78 2.53 8.21
CA ARG A 14 -5.79 1.54 7.13
C ARG A 14 -5.55 2.18 5.75
N THR A 15 -4.42 1.88 5.14
CA THR A 15 -4.05 2.35 3.79
C THR A 15 -4.48 1.31 2.75
N ARG A 16 -4.97 1.77 1.59
CA ARG A 16 -5.30 0.91 0.44
C ARG A 16 -4.65 1.46 -0.82
N VAL A 17 -3.87 0.64 -1.49
CA VAL A 17 -3.25 0.94 -2.79
C VAL A 17 -3.87 0.01 -3.82
N ASP A 18 -4.46 0.55 -4.88
CA ASP A 18 -4.97 -0.26 -5.98
C ASP A 18 -3.79 -0.90 -6.74
N VAL A 19 -3.82 -2.23 -6.85
CA VAL A 19 -2.83 -3.04 -7.57
C VAL A 19 -3.47 -3.92 -8.65
N THR A 20 -4.69 -3.58 -9.09
CA THR A 20 -5.48 -4.37 -10.06
C THR A 20 -4.72 -4.61 -11.37
N GLU A 21 -4.10 -3.56 -11.91
CA GLU A 21 -3.32 -3.60 -13.15
C GLU A 21 -1.81 -3.68 -12.87
N TYR A 22 -1.41 -3.90 -11.62
CA TYR A 22 0.00 -3.95 -11.25
C TYR A 22 0.58 -5.31 -11.63
N ALA A 23 1.80 -5.32 -12.16
CA ALA A 23 2.48 -6.56 -12.50
C ALA A 23 2.61 -7.44 -11.25
N ALA A 24 2.06 -8.66 -11.28
CA ALA A 24 2.05 -9.56 -10.13
C ALA A 24 3.44 -9.81 -9.55
N GLY A 25 4.47 -9.90 -10.41
CA GLY A 25 5.86 -10.04 -10.00
C GLY A 25 6.46 -8.85 -9.25
N ARG A 26 5.81 -7.67 -9.29
CA ARG A 26 6.21 -6.45 -8.58
C ARG A 26 5.43 -6.25 -7.27
N ILE A 27 4.46 -7.10 -6.96
CA ILE A 27 3.70 -7.02 -5.69
C ILE A 27 4.61 -7.17 -4.46
N PRO A 28 5.61 -8.09 -4.43
CA PRO A 28 6.51 -8.20 -3.28
C PRO A 28 7.28 -6.90 -2.99
N GLU A 29 7.80 -6.24 -4.01
CA GLU A 29 8.47 -4.92 -3.88
C GLU A 29 7.52 -3.89 -3.26
N ARG A 30 6.25 -3.90 -3.68
CA ARG A 30 5.24 -2.99 -3.14
C ARG A 30 4.88 -3.31 -1.68
N ILE A 31 4.90 -4.58 -1.29
CA ILE A 31 4.73 -5.00 0.11
C ILE A 31 5.86 -4.41 0.96
N GLU A 32 7.11 -4.54 0.52
CA GLU A 32 8.27 -4.00 1.25
C GLU A 32 8.17 -2.48 1.43
N GLU A 33 7.84 -1.75 0.37
CA GLU A 33 7.66 -0.29 0.43
C GLU A 33 6.54 0.17 1.37
N ASN A 34 5.52 -0.67 1.58
CA ASN A 34 4.35 -0.36 2.41
C ASN A 34 4.38 -1.06 3.78
N THR A 35 5.46 -1.78 4.08
CA THR A 35 5.64 -2.46 5.36
C THR A 35 6.04 -1.43 6.41
N VAL A 36 5.15 -1.24 7.39
CA VAL A 36 5.41 -0.39 8.56
C VAL A 36 5.47 -1.29 9.80
N PRO A 37 6.45 -1.11 10.71
CA PRO A 37 6.50 -1.88 11.95
C PRO A 37 5.17 -1.80 12.73
N GLY A 38 4.66 -2.95 13.17
CA GLY A 38 3.39 -3.03 13.89
C GLY A 38 2.15 -3.06 12.99
N THR A 39 2.31 -3.17 11.66
CA THR A 39 1.19 -3.28 10.71
C THR A 39 1.21 -4.61 9.97
N GLU A 40 0.03 -5.06 9.54
CA GLU A 40 -0.15 -6.21 8.66
C GLU A 40 -0.40 -5.72 7.23
N VAL A 41 0.30 -6.33 6.27
CA VAL A 41 0.12 -6.05 4.85
C VAL A 41 -0.54 -7.26 4.16
N TYR A 42 -1.69 -7.05 3.51
CA TYR A 42 -2.44 -8.11 2.84
C TYR A 42 -3.12 -7.64 1.55
N LEU A 43 -3.52 -8.58 0.70
CA LEU A 43 -4.32 -8.30 -0.48
C LEU A 43 -5.81 -8.40 -0.17
N GLU A 44 -6.58 -7.38 -0.57
CA GLU A 44 -8.04 -7.37 -0.50
C GLU A 44 -8.62 -7.29 -1.92
N ARG A 45 -9.60 -8.13 -2.24
CA ARG A 45 -10.37 -8.01 -3.50
C ARG A 45 -11.74 -7.41 -3.20
N ARG A 46 -12.07 -6.31 -3.87
CA ARG A 46 -13.33 -5.57 -3.68
C ARG A 46 -13.81 -4.96 -4.99
N GLY A 47 -15.07 -5.21 -5.35
CA GLY A 47 -15.68 -4.61 -6.55
C GLY A 47 -14.91 -4.92 -7.84
N GLY A 48 -14.32 -6.12 -7.95
CA GLY A 48 -13.50 -6.53 -9.09
C GLY A 48 -12.05 -6.03 -9.08
N ARG A 49 -11.69 -5.15 -8.13
CA ARG A 49 -10.35 -4.57 -7.99
C ARG A 49 -9.57 -5.28 -6.90
N THR A 50 -8.25 -5.29 -7.02
CA THR A 50 -7.32 -5.84 -6.02
C THR A 50 -6.58 -4.69 -5.37
N TYR A 51 -6.49 -4.70 -4.05
CA TYR A 51 -5.84 -3.69 -3.26
C TYR A 51 -4.74 -4.31 -2.39
N LEU A 52 -3.59 -3.66 -2.33
CA LEU A 52 -2.63 -3.87 -1.25
C LEU A 52 -3.06 -3.01 -0.06
N VAL A 53 -3.30 -3.65 1.07
CA VAL A 53 -3.82 -3.02 2.28
C VAL A 53 -2.79 -3.10 3.37
N THR A 54 -2.50 -1.96 4.01
CA THR A 54 -1.70 -1.89 5.25
C THR A 54 -2.62 -1.51 6.38
N ASP A 55 -2.67 -2.33 7.43
CA ASP A 55 -3.56 -2.13 8.58
C ASP A 55 -2.77 -2.23 9.89
N ALA A 56 -2.98 -1.29 10.80
CA ALA A 56 -2.39 -1.34 12.12
C ALA A 56 -3.26 -2.27 12.98
N ARG A 57 -2.67 -3.32 13.53
CA ARG A 57 -3.39 -4.20 14.46
C ARG A 57 -3.72 -3.51 15.77
#